data_AF-A0A7C1JW63-F1
#
_entry.id   AF-A0A7C1JW63-F1
#
_cell.length_a   1.000
_cell.length_b   1.000
_cell.length_c   1.000
_cell.angle_alpha   90.00
_cell.angle_beta   90.00
_cell.angle_gamma   90.00
#
_symmetry.space_group_name_H-M   'P 1'
#
loop_
_entity.id
_entity.type
_entity.pdbx_description
1 polymer ?
#
loop_
_entity_poly.entity_id
_entity_poly.type
_entity_poly.pdbx_seq_one_letter_code
_entity_poly.pdbx_strand_id
1 'polypeptide(L)' 'MATTITIDLRQVARGLAISLRQVQAVVELLDEGNTVPFITRYRKDQTGGLNEEQIRQIQARL' A
#
# COMPACT_ATOMS: atom_id res chain seq x y z
N MET A 1 3.28 7.89 -25.50
CA MET A 1 2.87 6.51 -25.21
C MET A 1 3.44 6.16 -23.84
N ALA A 2 2.63 6.19 -22.79
CA ALA A 2 3.08 5.86 -21.45
C ALA A 2 3.15 4.34 -21.33
N THR A 3 4.34 3.80 -21.11
CA THR A 3 4.54 2.37 -20.81
C THR A 3 3.86 2.09 -19.48
N THR A 4 2.71 1.43 -19.47
CA THR A 4 2.06 1.00 -18.24
C THR A 4 2.88 -0.15 -17.66
N ILE A 5 3.76 0.15 -16.70
CA ILE A 5 4.46 -0.88 -15.94
C ILE A 5 3.41 -1.54 -15.04
N THR A 6 3.08 -2.79 -15.30
CA THR A 6 2.15 -3.56 -14.46
C THR A 6 2.88 -4.05 -13.22
N ILE A 7 2.49 -3.55 -12.04
CA ILE A 7 3.10 -3.92 -10.76
C ILE A 7 2.39 -5.15 -10.19
N ASP A 8 3.15 -6.21 -9.89
CA ASP A 8 2.62 -7.41 -9.26
C ASP A 8 2.57 -7.25 -7.72
N LEU A 9 1.38 -6.90 -7.20
CA LEU A 9 1.15 -6.74 -5.76
C LEU A 9 1.44 -8.01 -4.96
N ARG A 10 1.42 -9.21 -5.57
CA ARG A 10 1.79 -10.46 -4.89
C ARG A 10 3.28 -10.54 -4.62
N GLN A 11 4.12 -9.93 -5.45
CA GLN A 11 5.55 -9.84 -5.19
C GLN A 11 5.85 -8.83 -4.10
N VAL A 12 5.15 -7.68 -4.09
CA VAL A 12 5.27 -6.67 -3.03
C VAL A 12 4.89 -7.28 -1.67
N ALA A 13 3.73 -7.93 -1.60
CA ALA A 13 3.25 -8.61 -0.40
C ALA A 13 4.28 -9.61 0.16
N ARG A 14 4.80 -10.50 -0.71
CA ARG A 14 5.85 -11.46 -0.32
C ARG A 14 7.14 -10.79 0.11
N GLY A 15 7.59 -9.76 -0.62
CA GLY A 15 8.86 -9.08 -0.37
C GLY A 15 8.87 -8.22 0.91
N LEU A 16 7.69 -7.82 1.41
CA LEU A 16 7.53 -7.05 2.64
C LEU A 16 6.98 -7.89 3.80
N ALA A 17 6.71 -9.18 3.59
CA ALA A 17 6.02 -10.05 4.55
C ALA A 17 4.68 -9.46 5.05
N ILE A 18 3.95 -8.77 4.16
CA ILE A 18 2.63 -8.19 4.41
C ILE A 18 1.60 -8.99 3.62
N SER A 19 0.38 -9.14 4.15
CA SER A 19 -0.66 -9.85 3.40
C SER A 19 -1.07 -9.09 2.14
N LEU A 20 -1.39 -9.83 1.08
CA LEU A 20 -1.85 -9.23 -0.20
C LEU A 20 -3.02 -8.28 0.00
N ARG A 21 -3.97 -8.63 0.87
CA ARG A 21 -5.14 -7.81 1.20
C ARG A 21 -4.74 -6.45 1.76
N GLN A 22 -3.74 -6.40 2.64
CA GLN A 22 -3.28 -5.14 3.21
C GLN A 22 -2.54 -4.29 2.18
N VAL A 23 -1.73 -4.90 1.30
CA VAL A 23 -1.08 -4.19 0.19
C VAL A 23 -2.14 -3.59 -0.74
N GLN A 24 -3.16 -4.36 -1.12
CA GLN A 24 -4.26 -3.88 -1.95
C GLN A 24 -5.01 -2.72 -1.29
N ALA A 25 -5.35 -2.83 -0.01
CA ALA A 25 -6.02 -1.75 0.71
C ALA A 25 -5.17 -0.46 0.75
N VAL A 26 -3.85 -0.57 0.92
CA VAL A 26 -2.96 0.60 0.87
C VAL A 26 -2.90 1.20 -0.53
N VAL A 27 -2.80 0.38 -1.58
CA VAL A 27 -2.79 0.84 -2.98
C VAL A 27 -4.08 1.58 -3.30
N GLU A 28 -5.24 1.01 -2.98
CA GLU A 28 -6.55 1.64 -3.20
C GLU A 28 -6.63 3.01 -2.50
N LEU A 29 -6.19 3.09 -1.24
CA LEU A 29 -6.19 4.35 -0.50
C LEU A 29 -5.24 5.39 -1.10
N LEU A 30 -4.07 4.98 -1.61
CA LEU A 30 -3.13 5.88 -2.27
C LEU A 30 -3.66 6.36 -3.64
N ASP A 31 -4.32 5.49 -4.40
CA ASP A 31 -4.95 5.80 -5.68
C ASP A 31 -6.14 6.78 -5.51
N GLU A 32 -6.84 6.70 -4.37
CA GLU A 32 -7.84 7.69 -3.95
C GLU A 32 -7.23 9.06 -3.56
N GLY A 33 -5.91 9.19 -3.55
CA GLY A 33 -5.19 10.41 -3.20
C GLY A 33 -4.95 10.61 -1.71
N ASN A 34 -5.17 9.59 -0.88
CA ASN A 34 -4.86 9.69 0.55
C ASN A 34 -3.34 9.71 0.78
N THR A 35 -2.89 10.44 1.81
CA THR A 35 -1.48 10.50 2.19
C THR A 35 -1.16 9.47 3.27
N VAL A 36 0.11 9.06 3.39
CA VAL A 36 0.55 8.13 4.44
C VAL A 36 0.12 8.58 5.85
N PRO A 37 0.33 9.84 6.29
CA PRO A 37 -0.12 10.29 7.61
C PRO A 37 -1.63 10.24 7.79
N PHE A 38 -2.41 10.43 6.72
CA PHE A 38 -3.85 10.30 6.76
C PHE A 38 -4.28 8.83 6.93
N ILE A 39 -3.67 7.92 6.17
CA ILE A 39 -3.99 6.48 6.21
C ILE A 39 -3.70 5.91 7.61
N THR A 40 -2.52 6.21 8.17
CA THR A 40 -2.12 5.70 9.50
C THR A 40 -3.02 6.20 10.63
N ARG A 41 -3.59 7.41 10.49
CA ARG A 41 -4.42 8.04 11.51
C ARG A 41 -5.91 7.74 11.37
N TYR A 42 -6.43 7.63 10.15
CA TYR A 42 -7.88 7.59 9.87
C TYR A 42 -8.35 6.33 9.13
N ARG A 43 -7.43 5.48 8.64
CA ARG A 43 -7.74 4.27 7.86
C ARG A 43 -7.00 3.03 8.38
N LYS A 44 -6.64 3.03 9.66
CA LYS A 44 -5.91 1.93 10.30
C LYS A 44 -6.63 0.59 10.19
N ASP A 45 -7.95 0.58 10.37
CA ASP A 45 -8.73 -0.67 10.29
C ASP A 45 -8.81 -1.24 8.87
N GLN A 46 -8.88 -0.37 7.86
CA GLN A 46 -8.92 -0.80 6.45
C GLN A 46 -7.61 -1.43 6.00
N THR A 47 -6.48 -0.95 6.53
CA THR A 47 -5.15 -1.53 6.26
C THR A 47 -4.81 -2.71 7.17
N GLY A 48 -5.73 -3.15 8.05
CA GLY A 48 -5.44 -4.22 9.02
C GLY A 48 -4.37 -3.84 10.04
N GLY A 49 -4.27 -2.56 10.39
CA GLY A 49 -3.38 -2.09 11.45
C GLY A 49 -1.95 -1.76 11.03
N LEU A 50 -1.66 -1.61 9.73
CA LEU A 50 -0.31 -1.27 9.27
C LEU A 50 0.16 0.07 9.86
N ASN A 51 1.45 0.13 10.18
CA ASN A 51 2.09 1.34 10.68
C ASN A 51 2.63 2.21 9.52
N GLU A 52 3.13 3.38 9.87
CA GLU A 52 3.64 4.35 8.89
C GLU A 52 4.79 3.80 8.05
N GLU A 53 5.75 3.12 8.68
CA GLU A 53 6.90 2.54 8.00
C GLU A 53 6.47 1.50 6.97
N GLN A 54 5.56 0.59 7.34
CA GLN A 54 5.03 -0.44 6.45
C GLN A 54 4.28 0.17 5.24
N ILE A 55 3.49 1.21 5.46
CA ILE A 55 2.78 1.91 4.38
C ILE A 55 3.77 2.62 3.45
N ARG A 56 4.83 3.25 3.99
CA ARG A 56 5.90 3.85 3.17
C ARG A 56 6.66 2.80 2.36
N GLN A 57 6.93 1.64 2.95
CA GLN A 57 7.58 0.53 2.25
C GLN A 57 6.72 0.01 1.09
N ILE A 58 5.40 -0.08 1.27
CA ILE A 58 4.47 -0.40 0.17
C ILE A 58 4.55 0.68 -0.90
N GLN A 59 4.39 1.95 -0.52
CA GLN A 59 4.41 3.10 -1.45
C GLN A 59 5.71 3.16 -2.28
N ALA A 60 6.86 2.85 -1.70
CA ALA A 60 8.15 2.87 -2.40
C ALA A 60 8.33 1.72 -3.43
N ARG A 61 7.40 0.75 -3.47
CA ARG A 61 7.40 -0.40 -4.39
C ARG A 61 6.33 -0.26 -5.49
N LEU A 62 5.50 0.78 -5.41
CA LEU A 62 4.53 1.19 -6.42
C LEU A 62 5.17 2.22 -7.36
#